data_AF-D2H2M7-F1
#
_entry.id   AF-D2H2M7-F1
#
_cell.length_a   1.000
_cell.length_b   1.000
_cell.length_c   1.000
_cell.angle_alpha   90.00
_cell.angle_beta   90.00
_cell.angle_gamma   90.00
#
_symmetry.space_group_name_H-M   'P 1'
#
loop_
_entity.id
_entity.type
_entity.pdbx_description
1 polymer ?
#
loop_
_entity_poly.entity_id
_entity_poly.type
_entity_poly.pdbx_seq_one_letter_code
_entity_poly.pdbx_strand_id
1 'polypeptide(L)'
;RSQHPAEPPGKQLEDLPASIEEWASYSCPEEVLAVFKQDKSDFTINPASIQKPTYTLYYLDHLVRALQKMSLYELTIPVLQLGVVIAASVVESKSLKDLYHLR
;
A
#
# COMPACT_ATOMS: atom_id res chain seq x y z
N ARG A 1 5.73 -31.52 23.84
CA ARG A 1 6.63 -30.42 23.38
C ARG A 1 6.10 -29.93 22.05
N SER A 2 5.08 -29.07 22.09
CA SER A 2 4.50 -28.47 20.89
C SER A 2 5.26 -27.18 20.61
N GLN A 3 5.98 -27.12 19.49
CA GLN A 3 6.65 -25.91 19.04
C GLN A 3 5.60 -25.06 18.30
N HIS A 4 5.26 -23.89 18.85
CA HIS A 4 4.67 -22.83 18.05
C HIS A 4 5.76 -22.24 17.14
N PRO A 5 5.47 -21.91 15.87
CA PRO A 5 6.37 -21.10 15.08
C PRO A 5 6.49 -19.74 15.78
N ALA A 6 7.71 -19.28 16.00
CA ALA A 6 7.96 -17.94 16.49
C ALA A 6 7.42 -16.93 15.46
N GLU A 7 6.47 -16.10 15.87
CA GLU A 7 6.13 -14.88 15.13
C GLU A 7 7.42 -14.03 15.02
N PRO A 8 7.74 -13.49 13.83
CA PRO A 8 8.87 -12.58 13.71
C PRO A 8 8.62 -11.37 14.62
N PRO A 9 9.67 -10.82 15.25
CA PRO A 9 9.53 -9.70 16.17
C PRO A 9 8.77 -8.59 15.45
N GLY A 10 7.63 -8.18 16.03
CA GLY A 10 6.79 -7.15 15.46
C GLY A 10 7.62 -5.91 15.23
N LYS A 11 7.81 -5.54 13.94
CA LYS A 11 8.38 -4.24 13.58
C LYS A 11 7.51 -3.20 14.28
N GLN A 12 8.13 -2.40 15.14
CA GLN A 12 7.42 -1.31 15.79
C GLN A 12 6.90 -0.38 14.69
N LEU A 13 5.80 0.34 14.95
CA LEU A 13 5.21 1.31 14.02
C LEU A 13 6.23 2.34 13.48
N GLU A 14 7.38 2.45 14.17
CA GLU A 14 8.48 3.39 13.97
C GLU A 14 9.55 2.91 12.96
N ASP A 15 9.59 1.62 12.60
CA ASP A 15 10.55 1.08 11.63
C ASP A 15 10.07 1.32 10.19
N LEU A 16 10.00 2.60 9.79
CA LEU A 16 9.74 2.97 8.41
C LEU A 16 10.86 2.47 7.50
N PRO A 17 10.54 2.00 6.28
CA PRO A 17 11.57 1.53 5.35
C PRO A 17 12.52 2.67 5.00
N ALA A 18 13.82 2.40 5.09
CA ALA A 18 14.89 3.36 4.81
C ALA A 18 15.51 3.15 3.42
N SER A 19 15.37 1.94 2.84
CA SER A 19 15.82 1.63 1.47
C SER A 19 14.69 1.26 0.52
N ILE A 20 14.98 1.28 -0.77
CA ILE A 20 14.08 0.90 -1.86
C ILE A 20 13.65 -0.56 -1.73
N GLU A 21 14.58 -1.45 -1.38
CA GLU A 21 14.34 -2.87 -1.17
C GLU A 21 13.43 -3.13 0.03
N GLU A 22 13.61 -2.35 1.10
CA GLU A 22 12.74 -2.41 2.26
C GLU A 22 11.33 -1.90 1.92
N TRP A 23 11.21 -0.83 1.12
CA TRP A 23 9.92 -0.35 0.62
C TRP A 23 9.23 -1.37 -0.28
N ALA A 24 9.97 -2.09 -1.12
CA ALA A 24 9.42 -3.18 -1.95
C ALA A 24 8.89 -4.35 -1.10
N SER A 25 9.48 -4.58 0.07
CA SER A 25 9.08 -5.63 1.02
C SER A 25 8.10 -5.14 2.09
N TYR A 26 7.76 -3.85 2.08
CA TYR A 26 6.98 -3.23 3.14
C TYR A 26 5.51 -3.62 3.04
N SER A 27 4.93 -3.97 4.19
CA SER A 27 3.49 -4.16 4.36
C SER A 27 3.01 -3.16 5.41
N CYS A 28 2.04 -2.33 5.05
CA CYS A 28 1.45 -1.36 5.97
C CYS A 28 0.82 -2.08 7.18
N PRO A 29 1.15 -1.71 8.43
CA PRO A 29 0.53 -2.28 9.63
C PRO A 29 -0.99 -2.10 9.62
N GLU A 30 -1.71 -3.09 10.16
CA GLU A 30 -3.18 -3.05 10.17
C GLU A 30 -3.71 -1.90 11.03
N GLU A 31 -2.98 -1.49 12.07
CA GLU A 31 -3.32 -0.35 12.91
C GLU A 31 -3.33 0.95 12.11
N VAL A 32 -2.36 1.14 11.21
CA VAL A 32 -2.30 2.30 10.31
C VAL A 32 -3.41 2.24 9.28
N LEU A 33 -3.68 1.06 8.71
CA LEU A 33 -4.80 0.87 7.78
C LEU A 33 -6.16 1.15 8.45
N ALA A 34 -6.32 0.79 9.73
CA ALA A 34 -7.53 1.04 10.50
C ALA A 34 -7.79 2.54 10.67
N VAL A 35 -6.75 3.37 10.81
CA VAL A 35 -6.89 4.84 10.84
C VAL A 35 -7.51 5.35 9.53
N PHE A 36 -7.00 4.89 8.38
CA PHE A 36 -7.56 5.28 7.07
C PHE A 36 -9.01 4.82 6.87
N LYS A 37 -9.35 3.61 7.30
CA LYS A 37 -10.72 3.07 7.21
C LYS A 37 -11.72 3.83 8.08
N GLN A 38 -11.28 4.34 9.23
CA GLN A 38 -12.12 5.07 10.17
C GLN A 38 -12.21 6.57 9.86
N ASP A 39 -11.23 7.12 9.13
CA ASP A 39 -11.23 8.53 8.76
C ASP A 39 -12.36 8.88 7.78
N LYS A 40 -12.95 10.05 8.01
CA LYS A 40 -14.04 10.62 7.20
C LYS A 40 -13.74 12.04 6.75
N SER A 41 -12.51 12.51 6.95
CA SER A 41 -12.06 13.82 6.52
C SER A 41 -11.68 13.83 5.03
N ASP A 42 -11.50 15.01 4.45
CA ASP A 42 -11.03 15.12 3.06
C ASP A 42 -9.49 15.17 2.94
N PHE A 43 -8.77 14.94 4.06
CA PHE A 43 -7.31 15.17 4.14
C PHE A 43 -6.46 13.89 4.12
N THR A 44 -7.07 12.71 4.17
CA THR A 44 -6.35 11.43 4.16
C THR A 44 -6.87 10.50 3.06
N ILE A 45 -6.32 9.29 2.94
CA ILE A 45 -6.78 8.27 1.99
C ILE A 45 -7.97 7.54 2.58
N ASN A 46 -9.19 7.86 2.13
CA ASN A 46 -10.42 7.23 2.59
C ASN A 46 -11.52 7.36 1.50
N PRO A 47 -12.72 6.78 1.71
CA PRO A 47 -13.81 6.86 0.73
C PRO A 47 -14.36 8.27 0.45
N ALA A 48 -14.22 9.23 1.38
CA ALA A 48 -14.65 10.61 1.18
C ALA A 48 -13.73 11.35 0.19
N SER A 49 -12.41 11.18 0.33
CA SER A 49 -11.41 11.80 -0.54
C SER A 49 -11.18 11.04 -1.87
N ILE A 50 -11.44 9.72 -1.91
CA ILE A 50 -11.27 8.87 -3.10
C ILE A 50 -12.62 8.25 -3.50
N GLN A 51 -13.49 9.09 -4.07
CA GLN A 51 -14.86 8.69 -4.45
C GLN A 51 -14.92 7.70 -5.64
N LYS A 52 -13.89 7.66 -6.48
CA LYS A 52 -13.81 6.78 -7.66
C LYS A 52 -12.54 5.93 -7.61
N PRO A 53 -12.42 4.99 -6.65
CA PRO A 53 -11.16 4.30 -6.39
C PRO A 53 -10.69 3.48 -7.60
N THR A 54 -11.59 2.88 -8.38
CA THR A 54 -11.24 2.16 -9.61
C THR A 54 -10.60 3.06 -10.67
N TYR A 55 -11.07 4.30 -10.81
CA TYR A 55 -10.47 5.28 -11.73
C TYR A 55 -9.11 5.73 -11.22
N THR A 56 -8.99 6.00 -9.92
CA THR A 56 -7.71 6.35 -9.30
C THR A 56 -6.67 5.27 -9.55
N LEU A 57 -7.01 4.01 -9.25
CA LEU A 57 -6.13 2.86 -9.46
C LEU A 57 -5.76 2.69 -10.95
N TYR A 58 -6.70 2.90 -11.87
CA TYR A 58 -6.41 2.90 -13.31
C TYR A 58 -5.36 3.94 -13.71
N TYR A 59 -5.44 5.17 -13.18
CA TYR A 59 -4.44 6.21 -13.47
C TYR A 59 -3.10 5.98 -12.75
N LEU A 60 -3.10 5.40 -11.55
CA LEU A 60 -1.87 4.97 -10.90
C LEU A 60 -1.14 3.90 -11.73
N ASP A 61 -1.87 2.93 -12.28
CA ASP A 61 -1.32 1.95 -13.21
C ASP A 61 -0.72 2.59 -14.47
N HIS A 62 -1.36 3.63 -14.98
CA HIS A 62 -0.83 4.39 -16.12
C HIS A 62 0.45 5.14 -15.76
N LEU A 63 0.50 5.75 -14.57
CA LEU A 63 1.68 6.43 -14.05
C LEU A 63 2.85 5.47 -13.87
N VAL A 64 2.63 4.29 -13.28
CA VAL A 64 3.66 3.24 -13.15
C VAL A 64 4.25 2.90 -14.52
N ARG A 65 3.39 2.66 -15.53
CA ARG A 65 3.85 2.35 -16.89
C ARG A 65 4.64 3.49 -17.52
N ALA A 66 4.26 4.74 -17.27
CA ALA A 66 4.99 5.91 -17.77
C ALA A 66 6.38 6.02 -17.11
N LEU A 67 6.46 5.87 -15.78
CA LEU A 67 7.72 5.88 -15.03
C LEU A 67 8.67 4.78 -15.51
N GLN A 68 8.17 3.56 -15.71
CA GLN A 68 8.95 2.44 -16.25
C GLN A 68 9.51 2.75 -17.66
N LYS A 69 8.69 3.32 -18.55
CA LYS A 69 9.14 3.74 -19.90
C LYS A 69 10.23 4.82 -19.86
N MET A 70 10.25 5.63 -18.82
CA MET A 70 11.29 6.65 -18.58
C MET A 70 12.50 6.11 -17.82
N SER A 71 12.55 4.81 -17.53
CA SER A 71 13.58 4.16 -16.70
C SER A 71 13.63 4.68 -15.25
N LEU A 72 12.52 5.20 -14.72
CA LEU A 72 12.37 5.70 -13.36
C LEU A 72 11.73 4.63 -12.45
N TYR A 73 12.32 3.44 -12.40
CA TYR A 73 11.74 2.28 -11.73
C TYR A 73 11.57 2.48 -10.22
N GLU A 74 12.50 3.16 -9.56
CA GLU A 74 12.43 3.39 -8.11
C GLU A 74 11.19 4.20 -7.71
N LEU A 75 10.72 5.10 -8.60
CA LEU A 75 9.53 5.90 -8.38
C LEU A 75 8.22 5.09 -8.53
N THR A 76 8.26 3.88 -9.08
CA THR A 76 7.05 3.04 -9.17
C THR A 76 6.67 2.49 -7.81
N ILE A 77 7.62 2.24 -6.93
CA ILE A 77 7.38 1.66 -5.61
C ILE A 77 6.41 2.51 -4.77
N PRO A 78 6.61 3.83 -4.55
CA PRO A 78 5.66 4.63 -3.78
C PRO A 78 4.27 4.71 -4.46
N VAL A 79 4.21 4.68 -5.79
CA VAL A 79 2.94 4.70 -6.54
C VAL A 79 2.19 3.38 -6.36
N LEU A 80 2.89 2.25 -6.43
CA LEU A 80 2.33 0.92 -6.18
C LEU A 80 1.87 0.79 -4.72
N GLN A 81 2.64 1.32 -3.77
CA GLN A 81 2.28 1.26 -2.35
C GLN A 81 1.08 2.14 -2.02
N LEU A 82 0.89 3.28 -2.72
CA LEU A 82 -0.37 4.01 -2.67
C LEU A 82 -1.54 3.15 -3.18
N GLY A 83 -1.33 2.39 -4.25
CA GLY A 83 -2.31 1.41 -4.75
C GLY A 83 -2.68 0.34 -3.72
N VAL A 84 -1.70 -0.21 -2.99
CA VAL A 84 -1.90 -1.15 -1.87
C VAL A 84 -2.80 -0.53 -0.79
N VAL A 85 -2.52 0.70 -0.35
CA VAL A 85 -3.29 1.37 0.69
C VAL A 85 -4.73 1.62 0.22
N ILE A 86 -4.92 2.16 -0.99
CA ILE A 86 -6.26 2.39 -1.55
C ILE A 86 -7.05 1.08 -1.68
N ALA A 87 -6.40 0.00 -2.15
CA ALA A 87 -7.03 -1.31 -2.28
C ALA A 87 -7.45 -1.87 -0.91
N ALA A 88 -6.66 -1.64 0.13
CA ALA A 88 -6.91 -2.15 1.48
C ALA A 88 -7.89 -1.30 2.31
N SER A 89 -7.85 0.03 2.19
CA SER A 89 -8.63 0.94 3.05
C SER A 89 -9.86 1.57 2.38
N VAL A 90 -9.89 1.67 1.05
CA VAL A 90 -11.00 2.30 0.31
C VAL A 90 -11.82 1.26 -0.47
N VAL A 91 -11.14 0.37 -1.19
CA VAL A 91 -11.81 -0.71 -1.95
C VAL A 91 -12.11 -1.92 -1.06
N GLU A 92 -11.34 -2.08 0.02
CA GLU A 92 -11.41 -3.22 0.93
C GLU A 92 -11.27 -4.58 0.23
N SER A 93 -10.43 -4.64 -0.81
CA SER A 93 -10.20 -5.84 -1.63
C SER A 93 -8.83 -6.44 -1.37
N LYS A 94 -8.80 -7.58 -0.68
CA LYS A 94 -7.57 -8.35 -0.46
C LYS A 94 -6.92 -8.77 -1.78
N SER A 95 -7.69 -9.28 -2.74
CA SER A 95 -7.12 -9.71 -4.03
C SER A 95 -6.46 -8.57 -4.79
N LEU A 96 -7.00 -7.36 -4.69
CA LEU A 96 -6.43 -6.18 -5.35
C LEU A 96 -5.20 -5.67 -4.62
N LYS A 97 -5.22 -5.67 -3.28
CA LYS A 97 -4.04 -5.40 -2.45
C LYS A 97 -2.89 -6.34 -2.81
N ASP A 98 -3.17 -7.64 -2.84
CA ASP A 98 -2.18 -8.68 -3.17
C ASP A 98 -1.64 -8.49 -4.60
N LEU A 99 -2.49 -8.12 -5.56
CA LEU A 99 -2.07 -7.80 -6.93
C LEU A 99 -1.09 -6.62 -6.97
N TYR A 100 -1.32 -5.56 -6.20
CA TYR A 100 -0.40 -4.41 -6.17
C TYR A 100 0.94 -4.76 -5.53
N HIS A 101 0.98 -5.63 -4.52
CA HIS A 101 2.22 -6.12 -3.93
C HIS A 101 3.07 -7.00 -4.87
N LEU A 102 2.45 -7.61 -5.89
CA LEU A 102 3.15 -8.48 -6.86
C LEU A 102 3.76 -7.74 -8.05
N ARG A 103 3.47 -6.45 -8.21
CA ARG A 103 3.87 -5.63 -9.37
C ARG A 103 5.10 -4.81 -9.09
#